data_AF-A0A4Q4V5C0-F1
#
_entry.id   AF-A0A4Q4V5C0-F1
#
_cell.length_a   1.000
_cell.length_b   1.000
_cell.length_c   1.000
_cell.angle_alpha   90.00
_cell.angle_beta   90.00
_cell.angle_gamma   90.00
#
_symmetry.space_group_name_H-M   'P 1'
#
loop_
_entity.id
_entity.type
_entity.pdbx_description
1 polymer ?
#
loop_
_entity_poly.entity_id
_entity_poly.type
_entity_poly.pdbx_seq_one_letter_code
_entity_poly.pdbx_strand_id
1 'polypeptide(L)'
;MGRPYFKCHSCDKFIAFDDPRGADPANPECHCGVASRRQVTGRYKTVPRNLHYVCRLGTCDFYDEPRDEQGGVVVVAEELINILARLSIV
;
A
#
# COMPACT_ATOMS: atom_id res chain seq x y z
N MET A 1 -7.92 -4.81 16.79
CA MET A 1 -7.69 -3.36 16.65
C MET A 1 -7.47 -3.05 15.19
N GLY A 2 -8.24 -2.14 14.60
CA GLY A 2 -8.12 -1.74 13.20
C GLY A 2 -6.83 -0.95 12.93
N ARG A 3 -6.48 -0.79 11.66
CA ARG A 3 -5.34 0.03 11.22
C ARG A 3 -5.77 1.50 11.18
N PRO A 4 -5.06 2.45 11.81
CA PRO A 4 -5.47 3.87 11.83
C PRO A 4 -5.40 4.49 10.44
N TYR A 5 -6.34 5.38 10.13
CA TYR A 5 -6.44 6.00 8.81
C TYR A 5 -7.08 7.39 8.86
N PHE A 6 -6.70 8.23 7.91
CA PHE A 6 -7.37 9.48 7.61
C PHE A 6 -8.59 9.22 6.73
N LYS A 7 -9.71 9.84 7.12
CA LYS A 7 -10.98 9.82 6.39
C LYS A 7 -11.43 11.24 6.15
N CYS A 8 -11.87 11.56 4.94
CA CYS A 8 -12.51 12.83 4.67
C CYS A 8 -13.91 12.81 5.30
N HIS A 9 -14.17 13.72 6.22
CA HIS A 9 -15.47 13.80 6.90
C HIS A 9 -16.62 14.15 5.93
N SER A 10 -16.39 15.05 4.97
CA SER A 10 -17.45 15.54 4.08
C SER A 10 -17.91 14.51 3.04
N CYS A 11 -17.01 13.66 2.54
CA CYS A 11 -17.35 12.66 1.52
C CYS A 11 -17.35 11.22 2.03
N ASP A 12 -17.03 11.01 3.30
CA ASP A 12 -16.95 9.72 3.97
C ASP A 12 -15.95 8.73 3.32
N LYS A 13 -14.95 9.24 2.58
CA LYS A 13 -13.95 8.41 1.88
C LYS A 13 -12.64 8.31 2.64
N PHE A 14 -11.99 7.15 2.49
CA PHE A 14 -10.61 6.90 2.92
C PHE A 14 -9.64 7.84 2.18
N ILE A 15 -8.64 8.37 2.89
CA ILE A 15 -7.56 9.17 2.32
C ILE A 15 -6.26 8.36 2.31
N ALA A 16 -5.74 8.01 3.48
CA ALA A 16 -4.49 7.26 3.65
C ALA A 16 -4.41 6.64 5.05
N PHE A 17 -3.57 5.62 5.25
CA PHE A 17 -3.26 5.13 6.60
C PHE A 17 -2.39 6.12 7.38
N ASP A 18 -2.58 6.15 8.71
CA ASP A 18 -1.88 7.04 9.65
C ASP A 18 -0.87 6.27 10.52
N ASP A 19 -0.22 5.26 9.93
CA ASP A 19 0.84 4.49 10.60
C ASP A 19 2.06 4.31 9.70
N PRO A 20 3.22 3.96 10.26
CA PRO A 20 4.42 3.79 9.45
C PRO A 20 4.48 2.49 8.64
N ARG A 21 3.47 1.60 8.69
CA ARG A 21 3.58 0.29 8.03
C ARG A 21 3.63 0.46 6.51
N GLY A 22 4.56 -0.27 5.89
CA GLY A 22 4.85 -0.15 4.47
C GLY A 22 5.56 1.15 4.06
N ALA A 23 5.92 2.05 4.98
CA ALA A 23 6.65 3.31 4.70
C ALA A 23 8.18 3.12 4.80
N ASP A 24 8.70 2.17 4.03
CA ASP A 24 10.14 1.89 3.94
C ASP A 24 10.85 3.02 3.16
N PRO A 25 11.93 3.62 3.69
CA PRO A 25 12.72 4.62 2.98
C PRO A 25 13.30 4.14 1.65
N ALA A 26 13.44 2.83 1.44
CA ALA A 26 13.91 2.23 0.20
C ALA A 26 12.81 2.11 -0.88
N ASN A 27 11.57 2.47 -0.57
CA ASN A 27 10.50 2.48 -1.57
C ASN A 27 10.72 3.56 -2.63
N PRO A 28 10.17 3.39 -3.84
CA PRO A 28 10.19 4.44 -4.86
C PRO A 28 9.61 5.76 -4.33
N GLU A 29 10.20 6.88 -4.74
CA GLU A 29 9.66 8.20 -4.39
C GLU A 29 8.36 8.47 -5.15
N CYS A 30 7.38 9.05 -4.47
CA CYS A 30 6.16 9.54 -5.11
C CYS A 30 6.35 10.98 -5.62
N HIS A 31 5.33 11.53 -6.30
CA HIS A 31 5.35 12.92 -6.82
C HIS A 31 5.50 14.01 -5.75
N CYS A 32 5.42 13.66 -4.45
CA CYS A 32 5.65 14.58 -3.35
C CYS A 32 7.12 14.65 -2.90
N GLY A 33 8.04 13.92 -3.55
CA GLY A 33 9.46 13.88 -3.18
C GLY A 33 9.75 13.14 -1.87
N VAL A 34 8.87 12.20 -1.50
CA VAL A 34 9.04 11.33 -0.34
C VAL A 34 8.82 9.87 -0.74
N ALA A 35 9.48 8.95 -0.03
CA ALA A 35 9.29 7.51 -0.21
C ALA A 35 7.80 7.13 -0.14
N SER A 36 7.35 6.36 -1.12
CA SER A 36 5.98 5.86 -1.21
C SER A 36 5.66 4.83 -0.12
N ARG A 37 4.39 4.45 0.01
CA ARG A 37 3.94 3.39 0.91
C ARG A 37 3.63 2.12 0.11
N ARG A 38 4.21 1.00 0.52
CA ARG A 38 3.90 -0.34 0.04
C ARG A 38 2.58 -0.82 0.64
N GLN A 39 1.70 -1.38 -0.21
CA GLN A 39 0.39 -1.89 0.17
C GLN A 39 0.08 -3.20 -0.57
N VAL A 40 -0.90 -3.93 -0.06
CA VAL A 40 -1.44 -5.15 -0.69
C VAL A 40 -2.92 -4.95 -0.95
N THR A 41 -3.39 -5.23 -2.17
CA THR A 41 -4.81 -5.07 -2.50
C THR A 41 -5.69 -6.04 -1.71
N GLY A 42 -6.91 -5.60 -1.40
CA GLY A 42 -7.90 -6.43 -0.72
C GLY A 42 -8.34 -7.62 -1.58
N ARG A 43 -8.90 -8.65 -0.93
CA ARG A 43 -9.39 -9.89 -1.55
C ARG A 43 -10.45 -9.72 -2.65
N TYR A 44 -11.15 -8.58 -2.69
CA TYR A 44 -12.25 -8.31 -3.61
C TYR A 44 -11.89 -7.29 -4.71
N LYS A 45 -10.60 -7.10 -4.98
CA LYS A 45 -10.13 -6.25 -6.08
C LYS A 45 -9.94 -7.08 -7.35
N THR A 46 -9.94 -6.41 -8.50
CA THR A 46 -9.73 -7.04 -9.83
C THR A 46 -8.48 -7.90 -9.86
N VAL A 47 -7.39 -7.40 -9.29
CA VAL A 47 -6.20 -8.19 -8.98
C VAL A 47 -6.09 -8.30 -7.46
N PRO A 48 -6.52 -9.42 -6.86
CA PRO A 48 -6.47 -9.61 -5.42
C PRO A 48 -5.04 -9.82 -4.96
N ARG A 49 -4.71 -9.29 -3.78
CA ARG A 49 -3.42 -9.46 -3.10
C ARG A 49 -2.20 -8.95 -3.87
N ASN A 50 -2.43 -8.05 -4.81
CA ASN A 50 -1.40 -7.36 -5.57
C ASN A 50 -0.60 -6.39 -4.69
N LEU A 51 0.72 -6.52 -4.71
CA LEU A 51 1.63 -5.59 -4.07
C LEU A 51 1.78 -4.35 -4.95
N HIS A 52 1.63 -3.17 -4.35
CA HIS A 52 1.69 -1.90 -5.07
C HIS A 52 2.19 -0.79 -4.16
N TYR A 53 2.62 0.31 -4.77
CA TYR A 53 3.11 1.51 -4.08
C TYR A 53 2.15 2.67 -4.33
N VAL A 54 1.86 3.45 -3.28
CA VAL A 54 1.00 4.63 -3.35
C VAL A 54 1.63 5.80 -2.61
N CYS A 55 1.16 7.03 -2.88
CA CYS A 55 1.53 8.19 -2.09
C CYS A 55 1.25 7.95 -0.60
N ARG A 56 2.29 8.00 0.24
CA ARG A 56 2.12 7.78 1.69
C ARG A 56 1.28 8.86 2.37
N LEU A 57 1.32 10.08 1.84
CA LEU A 57 0.63 11.25 2.36
C LEU A 57 -0.82 11.35 1.88
N GLY A 58 -1.20 10.58 0.84
CA GLY A 58 -2.52 10.69 0.20
C GLY A 58 -2.74 12.02 -0.53
N THR A 59 -1.68 12.72 -0.92
CA THR A 59 -1.73 14.08 -1.51
C THR A 59 -1.47 14.11 -3.02
N CYS A 60 -0.99 13.02 -3.61
CA CYS A 60 -0.85 12.87 -5.06
C CYS A 60 -1.36 11.51 -5.53
N ASP A 61 -1.43 11.36 -6.86
CA ASP A 61 -1.97 10.21 -7.59
C ASP A 61 -0.92 9.13 -7.91
N PHE A 62 0.26 9.20 -7.29
CA PHE A 62 1.32 8.20 -7.52
C PHE A 62 0.83 6.78 -7.26
N TYR A 63 1.06 5.92 -8.25
CA TYR A 63 0.78 4.49 -8.23
C TYR A 63 1.88 3.76 -9.00
N ASP A 64 2.43 2.70 -8.41
CA ASP A 64 3.41 1.83 -9.07
C ASP A 64 3.25 0.37 -8.63
N GLU A 65 3.65 -0.56 -9.51
CA GLU A 65 3.54 -1.99 -9.31
C GLU A 65 4.89 -2.66 -9.58
N PRO A 66 5.52 -3.29 -8.56
CA PRO A 66 6.71 -4.05 -8.82
C PRO A 66 6.39 -5.25 -9.71
N ARG A 67 7.33 -5.54 -10.59
CA ARG A 67 7.26 -6.66 -11.52
C ARG A 67 8.17 -7.79 -11.05
N ASP A 68 7.72 -9.02 -11.21
CA ASP A 68 8.55 -10.21 -11.02
C ASP A 68 9.52 -10.41 -12.21
N GLU A 69 10.32 -11.46 -12.16
CA GLU A 69 11.30 -11.81 -13.21
C GLU A 69 10.66 -12.08 -14.58
N GLN A 70 9.36 -12.38 -14.61
CA GLN A 70 8.60 -12.69 -15.82
C GLN A 70 7.80 -11.46 -16.30
N GLY A 71 7.94 -10.31 -15.62
CA GLY A 71 7.17 -9.09 -15.92
C GLY A 71 5.74 -9.11 -15.39
N GLY A 72 5.37 -10.12 -14.59
CA GLY A 72 4.09 -10.22 -13.90
C GLY A 72 4.00 -9.26 -12.72
N VAL A 73 2.78 -8.93 -12.28
CA VAL A 73 2.60 -8.18 -11.03
C VAL A 73 2.87 -9.09 -9.84
N VAL A 74 3.50 -8.55 -8.79
CA VAL A 74 3.80 -9.32 -7.58
C VAL A 74 2.53 -9.53 -6.75
N VAL A 75 2.04 -10.78 -6.69
CA VAL A 75 0.89 -11.17 -5.86
C VAL A 75 1.37 -11.88 -4.60
N VAL A 76 0.88 -11.43 -3.44
CA VAL A 76 1.22 -12.00 -2.14
C VAL A 76 0.25 -13.12 -1.79
N ALA A 77 0.78 -14.30 -1.42
CA ALA A 77 -0.04 -15.41 -0.95
C ALA A 77 -0.80 -15.04 0.34
N GLU A 78 -2.06 -15.48 0.46
CA GLU A 78 -2.97 -15.14 1.57
C GLU A 78 -2.36 -15.44 2.96
N GLU A 79 -1.73 -16.61 3.09
CA GLU A 79 -1.05 -17.07 4.30
C GLU A 79 0.03 -16.08 4.79
N LEU A 80 0.73 -15.43 3.85
CA LEU A 80 1.81 -14.49 4.14
C LEU A 80 1.30 -13.12 4.54
N ILE A 81 0.11 -12.70 4.09
CA ILE A 81 -0.41 -11.35 4.37
C ILE A 81 -0.53 -11.10 5.87
N ASN A 82 -1.04 -12.09 6.61
CA ASN A 82 -1.19 -11.97 8.05
C ASN A 82 0.16 -11.84 8.76
N ILE A 83 1.19 -12.53 8.26
CA ILE A 83 2.55 -12.45 8.80
C ILE A 83 3.15 -11.08 8.50
N LEU A 84 3.08 -10.63 7.24
CA LEU A 84 3.62 -9.32 6.82
C LEU A 84 2.94 -8.17 7.56
N ALA A 85 1.62 -8.23 7.77
CA ALA A 85 0.88 -7.23 8.52
C ALA A 85 1.27 -7.17 10.00
N ARG A 86 1.56 -8.33 10.62
CA ARG A 86 2.08 -8.41 12.01
C ARG A 86 3.50 -7.86 12.11
N LEU A 87 4.30 -8.00 11.05
CA LEU A 87 5.67 -7.49 10.96
C LEU A 87 5.76 -6.03 10.47
N SER A 88 4.62 -5.35 10.26
CA SER A 88 4.56 -3.95 9.78
C SER A 88 5.16 -3.72 8.39
N ILE A 89 5.26 -4.78 7.57
CA ILE A 89 5.78 -4.71 6.21
C ILE A 89 4.71 -4.19 5.24
N VAL A 90 3.42 -4.48 5.52
CA VAL A 90 2.25 -4.05 4.72
C VAL A 90 1.09 -3.58 5.59
#